data_AF-A0ABD5AZI8-F1
#
_entry.id   AF-A0ABD5AZI8-F1
#
_cell.length_a   1.000
_cell.length_b   1.000
_cell.length_c   1.000
_cell.angle_alpha   90.00
_cell.angle_beta   90.00
_cell.angle_gamma   90.00
#
_symmetry.space_group_name_H-M   'P 1'
#
loop_
_entity.id
_entity.type
_entity.pdbx_description
1 polymer ?
#
loop_
_entity_poly.entity_id
_entity_poly.type
_entity_poly.pdbx_seq_one_letter_code
_entity_poly.pdbx_strand_id
1 'polypeptide(L)'
;DALDNIRQNDDYIQNISNPYDSGQVNDEGDTAIANVSYVVPQTGLKDSSKHIIDKELKDVTDNHNVQIEKTQGGAMNSEPGGTSEIVGIIVAFVILLITFGSLIAAGMPIISAIIGLGSSVGIIALLTYIFDIPNFTLTLAVMIGLAVGIDYSLFILFRFKELKKKGVDTV
;
A
#
# COMPACT_ATOMS: atom_id res chain seq x y z
N ASP A 1 -28.97 -9.26 -4.44
CA ASP A 1 -28.85 -8.07 -3.56
C ASP A 1 -27.41 -7.58 -3.41
N ALA A 2 -26.56 -8.17 -2.57
CA ALA A 2 -25.19 -7.67 -2.39
C ALA A 2 -24.34 -7.64 -3.67
N LEU A 3 -24.42 -8.71 -4.49
CA LEU A 3 -23.73 -8.77 -5.79
C LEU A 3 -24.25 -7.72 -6.78
N ASP A 4 -25.54 -7.38 -6.72
CA ASP A 4 -26.15 -6.39 -7.59
C ASP A 4 -25.77 -4.97 -7.18
N ASN A 5 -25.69 -4.70 -5.86
CA ASN A 5 -25.19 -3.44 -5.33
C ASN A 5 -23.74 -3.20 -5.71
N ILE A 6 -22.88 -4.22 -5.59
CA ILE A 6 -21.49 -4.15 -6.01
C ILE A 6 -21.40 -3.85 -7.51
N ARG A 7 -22.22 -4.50 -8.34
CA ARG A 7 -22.29 -4.27 -9.80
C ARG A 7 -22.69 -2.83 -10.17
N GLN A 8 -23.62 -2.23 -9.43
CA GLN A 8 -24.15 -0.90 -9.73
C GLN A 8 -23.25 0.24 -9.22
N ASN A 9 -22.47 -0.02 -8.17
CA ASN A 9 -21.68 1.00 -7.49
C ASN A 9 -20.20 1.03 -7.92
N ASP A 10 -19.75 0.10 -8.78
CA ASP A 10 -18.36 0.03 -9.22
C ASP A 10 -18.24 -0.12 -10.75
N ASP A 11 -17.88 0.98 -11.42
CA ASP A 11 -17.72 1.06 -12.87
C ASP A 11 -16.60 0.14 -13.43
N TYR A 12 -15.71 -0.34 -12.57
CA TYR A 12 -14.59 -1.18 -12.98
C TYR A 12 -14.93 -2.67 -13.07
N ILE A 13 -16.16 -3.06 -12.72
CA ILE A 13 -16.59 -4.46 -12.74
C ILE A 13 -16.94 -4.90 -14.16
N GLN A 14 -16.21 -5.90 -14.65
CA GLN A 14 -16.47 -6.51 -15.94
C GLN A 14 -17.59 -7.56 -15.83
N ASN A 15 -17.51 -8.41 -14.81
CA ASN A 15 -18.45 -9.50 -14.62
C ASN A 15 -18.51 -9.92 -13.14
N ILE A 16 -19.69 -10.31 -12.69
CA ILE A 16 -19.91 -10.98 -11.39
C ILE A 16 -20.64 -12.28 -11.68
N SER A 17 -20.05 -13.41 -11.28
CA SER A 17 -20.68 -14.71 -11.32
C SER A 17 -21.56 -14.90 -10.09
N ASN A 18 -22.87 -15.07 -10.31
CA ASN A 18 -23.79 -15.47 -9.25
C ASN A 18 -23.61 -16.97 -8.95
N PRO A 19 -23.30 -17.37 -7.71
CA PRO A 19 -23.07 -18.77 -7.35
C PRO A 19 -24.26 -19.68 -7.66
N TYR A 20 -25.49 -19.18 -7.50
CA TYR A 20 -26.71 -19.96 -7.72
C TYR A 20 -26.98 -20.23 -9.20
N ASP A 21 -26.60 -19.31 -10.08
CA ASP A 21 -26.76 -19.47 -11.53
C ASP A 21 -25.60 -20.24 -12.16
N SER A 22 -24.41 -20.12 -11.57
CA SER A 22 -23.17 -20.77 -12.06
C SER A 22 -22.94 -22.17 -11.49
N GLY A 23 -23.82 -22.65 -10.60
CA GLY A 23 -23.68 -23.94 -9.94
C GLY A 23 -22.46 -24.01 -9.01
N GLN A 24 -21.93 -22.86 -8.58
CA GLN A 24 -20.80 -22.76 -7.66
C GLN A 24 -21.27 -22.81 -6.20
N VAL A 25 -22.15 -23.75 -5.89
CA VAL A 25 -22.68 -24.05 -4.56
C VAL A 25 -22.36 -25.51 -4.26
N ASN A 26 -21.99 -25.83 -3.02
CA ASN A 26 -21.73 -27.21 -2.62
C ASN A 26 -23.02 -28.05 -2.52
N ASP A 27 -22.87 -29.37 -2.48
CA ASP A 27 -24.00 -30.32 -2.40
C ASP A 27 -24.89 -30.10 -1.16
N GLU A 28 -24.33 -29.55 -0.08
CA GLU A 28 -25.02 -29.28 1.19
C GLU A 28 -25.72 -27.91 1.19
N GLY A 29 -25.42 -27.03 0.22
CA GLY A 29 -26.06 -25.72 0.05
C GLY A 29 -25.63 -24.64 1.04
N ASP A 30 -24.56 -24.85 1.82
CA ASP A 30 -24.07 -23.92 2.84
C ASP A 30 -22.85 -23.10 2.40
N THR A 31 -22.18 -23.49 1.31
CA THR A 31 -20.96 -22.86 0.81
C THR A 31 -21.13 -22.51 -0.66
N ALA A 32 -20.87 -21.24 -0.99
CA ALA A 32 -21.04 -20.70 -2.32
C ALA A 32 -19.85 -19.83 -2.74
N ILE A 33 -19.43 -19.93 -4.00
CA ILE A 33 -18.31 -19.14 -4.54
C ILE A 33 -18.85 -18.14 -5.56
N ALA A 34 -18.63 -16.85 -5.30
CA ALA A 34 -18.89 -15.78 -6.25
C ALA A 34 -17.56 -15.26 -6.83
N ASN A 35 -17.48 -15.14 -8.16
CA ASN A 35 -16.28 -14.62 -8.84
C ASN A 35 -16.55 -13.19 -9.33
N VAL A 36 -15.67 -12.25 -8.95
CA VAL A 36 -15.74 -10.85 -9.39
C VAL A 36 -14.53 -10.53 -10.27
N SER A 37 -14.78 -10.17 -11.52
CA SER A 37 -13.76 -9.82 -12.50
C SER A 37 -13.77 -8.33 -12.78
N TYR A 38 -12.60 -7.71 -12.74
CA TYR A 38 -12.40 -6.30 -13.02
C TYR A 38 -11.87 -6.06 -14.43
N VAL A 39 -12.32 -4.96 -15.05
CA VAL A 39 -11.86 -4.52 -16.38
C VAL A 39 -10.41 -4.01 -16.32
N VAL A 40 -9.98 -3.49 -15.17
CA VAL A 40 -8.63 -2.97 -14.96
C VAL A 40 -7.74 -3.97 -14.22
N PRO A 41 -6.42 -3.97 -14.48
CA PRO A 41 -5.46 -4.68 -13.64
C PRO A 41 -5.56 -4.25 -12.18
N GLN A 42 -5.10 -5.10 -11.26
CA GLN A 42 -5.05 -4.84 -9.82
C GLN A 42 -4.45 -3.47 -9.45
N THR A 43 -3.45 -3.00 -10.19
CA THR A 43 -2.80 -1.69 -9.99
C THR A 43 -3.60 -0.49 -10.47
N GLY A 44 -4.57 -0.71 -11.36
CA GLY A 44 -5.51 0.30 -11.82
C GLY A 44 -6.79 0.35 -10.99
N LEU A 45 -6.98 -0.58 -10.05
CA LEU A 45 -8.12 -0.55 -9.13
C LEU A 45 -7.96 0.60 -8.15
N LYS A 46 -9.00 1.42 -8.05
CA LYS A 46 -9.05 2.47 -7.04
C LYS A 46 -9.35 1.88 -5.67
N ASP A 47 -8.84 2.54 -4.62
CA ASP A 47 -9.19 2.23 -3.23
C ASP A 47 -10.70 2.26 -2.97
N SER A 48 -11.43 3.10 -3.73
CA SER A 48 -12.90 3.16 -3.67
C SER A 48 -13.56 1.84 -4.05
N SER A 49 -13.07 1.16 -5.08
CA SER A 49 -13.60 -0.14 -5.53
C SER A 49 -13.40 -1.22 -4.47
N LYS A 50 -12.22 -1.25 -3.82
CA LYS A 50 -11.95 -2.13 -2.67
C LYS A 50 -12.89 -1.83 -1.50
N HIS A 51 -13.08 -0.55 -1.19
CA HIS A 51 -13.93 -0.13 -0.08
C HIS A 51 -15.41 -0.47 -0.31
N ILE A 52 -15.91 -0.41 -1.56
CA ILE A 52 -17.27 -0.83 -1.90
C ILE A 52 -17.46 -2.32 -1.60
N ILE A 53 -16.55 -3.18 -2.06
CA ILE A 53 -16.61 -4.62 -1.76
C ILE A 53 -16.51 -4.87 -0.25
N ASP A 54 -15.55 -4.23 0.43
CA ASP A 54 -15.37 -4.40 1.87
C ASP A 54 -16.62 -4.00 2.67
N LYS A 55 -17.25 -2.90 2.28
CA LYS A 55 -18.47 -2.40 2.91
C LYS A 55 -19.65 -3.34 2.68
N GLU A 56 -19.91 -3.74 1.44
CA GLU A 56 -21.05 -4.62 1.12
C GLU A 56 -20.85 -6.01 1.73
N LEU A 57 -19.62 -6.54 1.76
CA LEU A 57 -19.35 -7.84 2.40
C LEU A 57 -19.44 -7.76 3.93
N LYS A 58 -19.03 -6.64 4.55
CA LYS A 58 -19.26 -6.41 5.98
C LYS A 58 -20.74 -6.35 6.32
N ASP A 59 -21.53 -5.62 5.53
CA ASP A 59 -22.97 -5.51 5.76
C ASP A 59 -23.65 -6.89 5.69
N VAL A 60 -23.26 -7.73 4.73
CA VAL A 60 -23.77 -9.10 4.64
C VAL A 60 -23.31 -9.94 5.84
N THR A 61 -22.05 -9.87 6.25
CA THR A 61 -21.51 -10.67 7.37
C THR A 61 -22.11 -10.25 8.72
N ASP A 62 -22.35 -8.96 8.93
CA ASP A 62 -22.87 -8.43 10.19
C ASP A 62 -24.39 -8.65 10.31
N ASN A 63 -25.14 -8.56 9.20
CA ASN A 63 -26.60 -8.67 9.18
C ASN A 63 -27.11 -10.10 8.89
N HIS A 64 -26.28 -10.93 8.25
CA HIS A 64 -26.60 -12.31 7.93
C HIS A 64 -25.47 -13.17 8.50
N ASN A 65 -25.80 -14.23 9.24
CA ASN A 65 -24.83 -15.09 9.93
C ASN A 65 -24.04 -15.97 8.94
N VAL A 66 -23.29 -15.32 8.06
CA VAL A 66 -22.59 -15.84 6.89
C VAL A 66 -21.13 -15.44 7.03
N GLN A 67 -20.23 -16.41 6.86
CA GLN A 67 -18.80 -16.16 6.83
C GLN A 67 -18.34 -15.96 5.40
N ILE A 68 -17.58 -14.89 5.15
CA ILE A 68 -17.11 -14.54 3.81
C ILE A 68 -15.59 -14.60 3.80
N GLU A 69 -15.03 -15.53 3.03
CA GLU A 69 -13.60 -15.61 2.78
C GLU A 69 -13.27 -15.02 1.40
N LYS A 70 -12.30 -14.11 1.35
CA LYS A 70 -11.86 -13.48 0.10
C LYS A 70 -10.59 -14.16 -0.38
N THR A 71 -10.65 -14.78 -1.55
CA THR A 71 -9.47 -15.27 -2.26
C THR A 71 -9.23 -14.41 -3.48
N GLN A 72 -8.07 -13.77 -3.55
CA GLN A 72 -7.66 -12.98 -4.70
C GLN A 72 -6.76 -13.82 -5.61
N GLY A 73 -7.13 -13.95 -6.88
CA GLY A 73 -6.30 -14.62 -7.88
C GLY A 73 -5.06 -13.78 -8.21
N GLY A 74 -3.90 -14.17 -7.68
CA GLY A 74 -2.62 -13.51 -7.94
C GLY A 74 -1.69 -13.55 -6.72
N ALA A 75 -0.39 -13.31 -6.95
CA ALA A 75 0.56 -13.12 -5.85
C ALA A 75 0.05 -12.00 -4.92
N MET A 76 0.17 -12.23 -3.61
CA MET A 76 -0.27 -11.31 -2.55
C MET A 76 0.36 -9.92 -2.78
N ASN A 77 -0.40 -9.01 -3.40
CA ASN A 77 0.08 -7.65 -3.63
C ASN A 77 -0.10 -6.89 -2.32
N SER A 78 0.97 -6.80 -1.54
CA SER A 78 1.01 -5.85 -0.43
C SER A 78 1.11 -4.46 -1.05
N GLU A 79 0.07 -3.65 -0.90
CA GLU A 79 0.15 -2.25 -1.28
C GLU A 79 1.26 -1.58 -0.48
N PRO A 80 2.23 -0.95 -1.15
CA PRO A 80 3.18 -0.07 -0.48
C PRO A 80 2.38 1.07 0.16
N GLY A 81 2.65 1.39 1.42
CA GLY A 81 1.91 2.41 2.19
C GLY A 81 1.01 1.90 3.32
N GLY A 82 1.07 0.61 3.66
CA GLY A 82 0.23 0.01 4.70
C GLY A 82 0.49 0.53 6.13
N THR A 83 -0.40 0.22 7.07
CA THR A 83 -0.30 0.63 8.48
C THR A 83 1.07 0.32 9.10
N SER A 84 1.68 -0.81 8.73
CA SER A 84 3.01 -1.22 9.19
C SER A 84 4.12 -0.23 8.81
N GLU A 85 4.03 0.42 7.65
CA GLU A 85 5.02 1.42 7.23
C GLU A 85 4.89 2.71 8.04
N ILE A 86 3.66 3.17 8.30
CA ILE A 86 3.41 4.35 9.13
C ILE A 86 3.96 4.11 10.54
N VAL A 87 3.69 2.93 11.12
CA VAL A 87 4.23 2.55 12.42
C VAL A 87 5.77 2.53 12.38
N GLY A 88 6.37 1.97 11.32
CA GLY A 88 7.81 1.99 11.11
C GLY A 88 8.42 3.40 11.07
N ILE A 89 7.78 4.32 10.34
CA ILE A 89 8.22 5.73 10.25
C ILE A 89 8.12 6.43 11.61
N ILE A 90 7.04 6.20 12.37
CA ILE A 90 6.89 6.76 13.72
C ILE A 90 8.00 6.24 14.64
N VAL A 91 8.24 4.93 14.63
CA VAL A 91 9.31 4.32 15.44
C VAL A 91 10.68 4.86 15.04
N ALA A 92 10.97 4.96 13.74
CA ALA A 92 12.20 5.55 13.23
C ALA A 92 12.36 7.01 13.70
N PHE A 93 11.30 7.82 13.63
CA PHE A 93 11.33 9.20 14.12
C PHE A 93 11.66 9.29 15.61
N VAL A 94 11.06 8.42 16.45
CA VAL A 94 11.37 8.37 17.88
C VAL A 94 12.84 8.02 18.13
N ILE A 95 13.38 7.04 17.40
CA ILE A 95 14.81 6.67 17.49
C ILE A 95 15.71 7.85 17.08
N LEU A 96 15.37 8.53 15.98
CA LEU A 96 16.11 9.70 15.50
C LEU A 96 16.06 10.86 16.50
N LEU A 97 14.92 11.09 17.14
CA LEU A 97 14.78 12.10 18.19
C LEU A 97 15.70 11.83 19.38
N ILE A 98 15.74 10.59 19.85
CA ILE A 98 16.62 10.18 20.95
C ILE A 98 18.09 10.33 20.54
N THR A 99 18.43 9.96 19.30
CA THR A 99 19.80 10.00 18.77
C THR A 99 20.33 11.43 18.60
N PHE A 100 19.50 12.33 18.08
CA PHE A 100 19.92 13.69 17.77
C PHE A 100 19.62 14.71 18.86
N GLY A 101 18.65 14.43 19.74
CA GLY A 101 18.20 15.35 20.78
C GLY A 101 17.54 16.63 20.26
N SER A 102 17.16 16.67 18.97
CA SER A 102 16.59 17.84 18.31
C SER A 102 15.53 17.42 17.31
N LEU A 103 14.37 18.08 17.38
CA LEU A 103 13.22 17.82 16.51
C LEU A 103 13.57 18.07 15.04
N ILE A 104 14.32 19.15 14.77
CA ILE A 104 14.72 19.55 13.42
C ILE A 104 15.70 18.53 12.84
N ALA A 105 16.70 18.10 13.64
CA ALA A 105 17.69 17.14 13.19
C ALA A 105 17.08 15.75 12.95
N ALA A 106 16.09 15.34 13.74
CA ALA A 106 15.38 14.09 13.54
C ALA A 106 14.40 14.12 12.34
N GLY A 107 13.84 15.28 12.03
CA GLY A 107 12.93 15.45 10.89
C GLY A 107 13.63 15.44 9.53
N MET A 108 14.87 15.95 9.46
CA MET A 108 15.63 16.05 8.20
C MET A 108 15.74 14.71 7.44
N PRO A 109 16.14 13.58 8.06
CA PRO A 109 16.22 12.29 7.36
C PRO A 109 14.90 11.82 6.78
N ILE A 110 13.81 12.00 7.53
CA ILE A 110 12.48 11.55 7.11
C ILE A 110 11.99 12.39 5.93
N ILE A 111 12.13 13.71 6.01
CA ILE A 111 11.73 14.61 4.91
C ILE A 111 12.53 14.28 3.64
N SER A 112 13.84 14.09 3.75
CA SER A 112 14.68 13.73 2.61
C SER A 112 14.28 12.39 1.99
N ALA A 113 13.99 11.38 2.82
CA ALA A 113 13.52 10.08 2.35
C ALA A 113 12.16 10.17 1.65
N ILE A 114 11.21 10.96 2.16
CA ILE A 114 9.89 11.18 1.53
C ILE A 114 10.04 11.86 0.17
N ILE A 115 10.89 12.88 0.05
CA ILE A 115 11.14 13.56 -1.24
C ILE A 115 11.76 12.58 -2.26
N GLY A 116 12.73 11.78 -1.82
CA GLY A 116 13.35 10.75 -2.65
C GLY A 116 12.34 9.70 -3.10
N LEU A 117 11.49 9.23 -2.18
CA LEU A 117 10.43 8.28 -2.47
C LEU A 117 9.42 8.84 -3.48
N GLY A 118 8.90 10.05 -3.23
CA GLY A 118 7.95 10.71 -4.13
C GLY A 118 8.52 10.89 -5.54
N SER A 119 9.82 11.23 -5.63
CA SER A 119 10.52 11.33 -6.92
C SER A 119 10.64 9.97 -7.61
N SER A 120 10.97 8.90 -6.87
CA SER A 120 11.07 7.53 -7.41
C SER A 120 9.72 7.03 -7.93
N VAL A 121 8.66 7.17 -7.14
CA VAL A 121 7.29 6.79 -7.54
C VAL A 121 6.83 7.60 -8.75
N GLY A 122 7.09 8.91 -8.77
CA GLY A 122 6.78 9.76 -9.92
C GLY A 122 7.48 9.32 -11.20
N ILE A 123 8.77 8.96 -11.12
CA ILE A 123 9.53 8.44 -12.26
C ILE A 123 8.96 7.09 -12.73
N ILE A 124 8.64 6.18 -11.81
CA ILE A 124 8.05 4.87 -12.14
C ILE A 124 6.69 5.05 -12.84
N ALA A 125 5.86 5.97 -12.34
CA ALA A 125 4.57 6.29 -12.96
C ALA A 125 4.73 6.79 -14.40
N LEU A 126 5.72 7.66 -14.64
CA LEU A 126 6.03 8.14 -16.00
C LEU A 126 6.57 7.02 -16.90
N LEU A 127 7.41 6.12 -16.38
CA LEU A 127 7.97 5.01 -17.15
C LEU A 127 6.91 3.98 -17.56
N THR A 128 5.83 3.84 -16.79
CA THR A 128 4.74 2.91 -17.08
C THR A 128 3.99 3.25 -18.38
N TYR A 129 4.10 4.49 -18.88
CA TYR A 129 3.53 4.85 -20.20
C TYR A 129 4.29 4.24 -21.38
N ILE A 130 5.55 3.86 -21.18
CA ILE A 130 6.45 3.40 -22.25
C ILE A 130 6.83 1.93 -22.05
N PHE A 131 6.93 1.49 -20.80
CA PHE A 131 7.34 0.14 -20.42
C PHE A 131 6.27 -0.54 -19.56
N ASP A 132 6.17 -1.86 -19.70
CA ASP A 132 5.38 -2.69 -18.79
C ASP A 132 6.20 -2.94 -17.51
N ILE A 133 5.85 -2.23 -16.44
CA ILE A 133 6.58 -2.26 -15.16
C ILE A 133 5.89 -3.25 -14.21
N PRO A 134 6.61 -4.27 -13.70
CA PRO A 134 6.03 -5.24 -12.76
C PRO A 134 5.58 -4.58 -11.44
N ASN A 135 4.49 -5.10 -10.86
CA ASN A 135 3.87 -4.57 -9.63
C ASN A 135 4.82 -4.53 -8.43
N PHE A 136 5.76 -5.48 -8.31
CA PHE A 136 6.72 -5.52 -7.20
C PHE A 136 7.74 -4.37 -7.24
N THR A 137 7.87 -3.67 -8.37
CA THR A 137 8.79 -2.54 -8.53
C THR A 137 8.43 -1.40 -7.59
N LEU A 138 7.15 -1.13 -7.39
CA LEU A 138 6.68 -0.08 -6.49
C LEU A 138 6.97 -0.44 -5.03
N THR A 139 6.77 -1.70 -4.64
CA THR A 139 7.12 -2.21 -3.32
C THR A 139 8.62 -2.08 -3.07
N LEU A 140 9.46 -2.48 -4.03
CA LEU A 140 10.91 -2.30 -3.91
C LEU A 140 11.31 -0.83 -3.84
N ALA A 141 10.66 0.05 -4.61
CA ALA A 141 10.93 1.48 -4.58
C ALA A 141 10.65 2.09 -3.21
N VAL A 142 9.56 1.71 -2.54
CA VAL A 142 9.26 2.14 -1.16
C VAL A 142 10.27 1.56 -0.18
N MET A 143 10.48 0.24 -0.20
CA MET A 143 11.37 -0.44 0.75
C MET A 143 12.80 0.09 0.67
N ILE A 144 13.35 0.19 -0.54
CA ILE A 144 14.72 0.65 -0.77
C ILE A 144 14.79 2.17 -0.62
N GLY A 145 13.84 2.90 -1.19
CA GLY A 145 13.85 4.37 -1.19
C GLY A 145 13.79 4.95 0.22
N LEU A 146 12.94 4.41 1.10
CA LEU A 146 12.90 4.82 2.49
C LEU A 146 14.13 4.37 3.27
N ALA A 147 14.55 3.10 3.16
CA ALA A 147 15.70 2.58 3.89
C ALA A 147 16.98 3.35 3.54
N VAL A 148 17.32 3.40 2.25
CA VAL A 148 18.54 4.06 1.75
C VAL A 148 18.47 5.57 1.96
N GLY A 149 17.31 6.19 1.77
CA GLY A 149 17.12 7.64 1.96
C GLY A 149 17.36 8.08 3.41
N ILE A 150 16.83 7.32 4.37
CA ILE A 150 17.04 7.60 5.80
C ILE A 150 18.50 7.36 6.17
N ASP A 151 19.09 6.25 5.75
CA ASP A 151 20.47 5.89 6.09
C ASP A 151 21.49 6.90 5.56
N TYR A 152 21.35 7.34 4.30
CA TYR A 152 22.24 8.37 3.74
C TYR A 152 22.10 9.72 4.44
N SER A 153 20.87 10.11 4.74
CA SER A 153 20.62 11.34 5.47
C SER A 153 21.24 11.29 6.87
N LEU A 154 21.12 10.13 7.54
CA LEU A 154 21.72 9.90 8.85
C LEU A 154 23.25 9.97 8.79
N PHE A 155 23.86 9.34 7.78
CA PHE A 155 25.30 9.39 7.57
C PHE A 155 25.80 10.83 7.38
N ILE A 156 25.12 11.62 6.54
CA ILE A 156 25.47 13.02 6.29
C ILE A 156 25.34 13.85 7.58
N LEU A 157 24.23 13.71 8.32
CA LEU A 157 24.02 14.44 9.57
C LEU A 157 25.00 14.05 10.66
N PHE A 158 25.33 12.76 10.76
CA PHE A 158 26.33 12.27 11.71
C PHE A 158 27.69 12.88 11.37
N ARG A 159 28.06 12.89 10.09
CA ARG A 159 29.32 13.49 9.65
C ARG A 159 29.37 14.99 9.90
N PHE A 160 28.28 15.70 9.63
CA PHE A 160 28.15 17.13 9.93
C PHE A 160 28.34 17.42 11.43
N LYS A 161 27.67 16.66 12.31
CA LYS A 161 27.85 16.78 13.77
C LYS A 161 29.28 16.51 14.20
N GLU A 162 29.94 15.52 13.61
CA GLU A 162 31.34 15.20 13.90
C GLU A 162 32.29 16.33 13.50
N LEU A 163 32.13 16.89 12.29
CA LEU A 163 32.94 18.01 11.80
C LEU A 163 32.77 19.25 12.65
N LYS A 164 31.52 19.58 13.01
CA LYS A 164 31.21 20.71 13.91
C LYS A 164 31.84 20.52 15.29
N LYS A 165 31.83 19.30 15.83
CA LYS A 165 32.49 18.98 17.12
C LYS A 165 34.02 19.12 17.05
N LYS A 166 34.62 18.90 15.87
CA LYS A 166 36.06 19.12 15.63
C LYS A 166 36.42 20.58 15.36
N GLY A 167 35.47 21.51 15.41
CA GLY A 167 35.70 22.93 15.17
C GLY A 167 35.97 23.27 13.70
N VAL A 168 35.66 22.35 12.79
CA VAL A 168 35.69 22.64 11.35
C VAL A 168 34.46 23.50 11.05
N ASP A 169 34.69 24.69 10.51
CA ASP A 169 33.59 25.56 10.12
C ASP A 169 32.82 24.90 8.98
N THR A 170 31.54 24.67 9.20
CA THR A 170 30.66 23.98 8.27
C THR A 170 29.67 25.03 7.78
N VAL A 171 30.00 25.57 6.61
CA VAL A 171 29.32 26.71 5.95
C VAL A 171 27.93 26.32 5.45
#